data_AF-A0A661JNC9-F1
#
_entry.id   AF-A0A661JNC9-F1
#
_cell.length_a   1.000
_cell.length_b   1.000
_cell.length_c   1.000
_cell.angle_alpha   90.00
_cell.angle_beta   90.00
_cell.angle_gamma   90.00
#
_symmetry.space_group_name_H-M   'P 1'
#
loop_
_entity.id
_entity.type
_entity.pdbx_description
1 polymer ?
#
loop_
_entity_poly.entity_id
_entity_poly.type
_entity_poly.pdbx_seq_one_letter_code
_entity_poly.pdbx_strand_id
1 'polypeptide(L)' 'MLAQETFDEIRKIIKKYSGITFEDKKKYFLENRVSQHMRELGMTSFKDYLLALRLSQERVRELVSK' A
#
# COMPACT_ATOMS: atom_id res chain seq x y z
N MET A 1 13.28 -0.28 1.92
CA MET A 1 12.87 1.13 1.77
C MET A 1 11.88 1.23 0.63
N LEU A 2 10.74 1.87 0.83
CA LEU A 2 9.71 2.06 -0.20
C LEU A 2 10.13 3.15 -1.19
N ALA A 3 10.32 2.78 -2.46
CA ALA A 3 10.61 3.74 -3.52
C ALA A 3 9.49 4.78 -3.66
N GLN A 4 9.84 6.01 -4.03
CA GLN A 4 8.88 7.11 -4.15
C GLN A 4 7.75 6.78 -5.14
N GLU A 5 8.10 6.21 -6.30
CA GLU A 5 7.14 5.80 -7.32
C GLU A 5 6.14 4.75 -6.80
N THR A 6 6.62 3.75 -6.06
CA THR A 6 5.75 2.73 -5.45
C THR A 6 4.84 3.35 -4.39
N PHE A 7 5.35 4.28 -3.58
CA PHE A 7 4.54 5.02 -2.62
C PHE A 7 3.42 5.80 -3.32
N ASP A 8 3.75 6.49 -4.42
CA ASP A 8 2.80 7.28 -5.21
C ASP A 8 1.69 6.42 -5.82
N GLU A 9 2.03 5.23 -6.30
CA GLU A 9 1.06 4.26 -6.81
C GLU A 9 0.14 3.73 -5.71
N ILE A 10 0.69 3.33 -4.56
CA ILE A 10 -0.11 2.79 -3.44
C ILE A 10 -1.08 3.85 -2.90
N ARG A 11 -0.63 5.11 -2.71
CA ARG A 11 -1.54 6.16 -2.23
C ARG A 11 -2.64 6.50 -3.22
N LYS A 12 -2.38 6.41 -4.53
CA LYS A 12 -3.41 6.58 -5.57
C LYS A 12 -4.46 5.48 -5.47
N ILE A 13 -4.04 4.23 -5.29
CA ILE A 13 -4.94 3.09 -5.11
C ILE A 13 -5.81 3.29 -3.86
N ILE A 14 -5.20 3.63 -2.73
CA ILE A 14 -5.92 3.90 -1.47
C ILE A 14 -6.93 5.03 -1.66
N LYS A 15 -6.51 6.17 -2.24
CA LYS A 15 -7.39 7.31 -2.48
C LYS A 15 -8.58 6.93 -3.37
N LYS A 16 -8.35 6.13 -4.42
CA LYS A 16 -9.42 5.64 -5.30
C LYS A 16 -10.39 4.71 -4.58
N TYR A 17 -9.89 3.88 -3.66
CA TYR A 17 -10.69 2.90 -2.92
C TYR A 17 -11.50 3.52 -1.77
N SER A 18 -10.87 4.32 -0.91
CA SER A 18 -11.47 4.82 0.34
C SER A 18 -11.69 6.33 0.41
N GLY A 19 -11.21 7.09 -0.58
CA GLY A 19 -11.18 8.56 -0.53
C GLY A 19 -10.07 9.13 0.37
N ILE A 20 -9.34 8.29 1.11
CA ILE A 20 -8.29 8.73 2.04
C ILE A 20 -7.06 9.19 1.25
N THR A 21 -6.56 10.39 1.55
CA THR A 21 -5.34 10.93 0.95
C THR A 21 -4.15 10.78 1.90
N PHE A 22 -3.11 10.09 1.44
CA PHE A 22 -1.80 10.07 2.09
C PHE A 22 -0.92 11.21 1.54
N GLU A 23 -0.65 12.19 2.40
CA GLU A 23 0.32 13.25 2.13
C GLU A 23 1.76 12.71 2.12
N ASP A 24 2.67 13.39 1.43
CA ASP A 24 4.07 12.97 1.28
C ASP A 24 4.79 12.82 2.63
N LYS A 25 4.49 13.72 3.58
CA LYS A 25 5.00 13.65 4.96
C LYS A 25 4.63 12.36 5.71
N LYS A 26 3.63 11.63 5.23
CA LYS A 26 3.18 10.35 5.79
C LYS A 26 3.81 9.13 5.10
N LYS A 27 4.85 9.32 4.26
CA LYS A 27 5.55 8.22 3.57
C LYS A 27 6.02 7.12 4.52
N TYR A 28 6.67 7.49 5.62
CA TYR A 28 7.16 6.54 6.62
C TYR A 28 6.02 5.72 7.24
N PHE A 29 4.88 6.35 7.51
CA PHE A 29 3.71 5.67 8.07
C PHE A 29 3.12 4.67 7.08
N LEU A 30 2.96 5.07 5.81
CA LEU A 30 2.45 4.16 4.78
C LEU A 30 3.44 3.02 4.52
N GLU A 31 4.74 3.29 4.52
CA GLU A 31 5.78 2.27 4.37
C GLU A 31 5.73 1.23 5.48
N ASN A 32 5.58 1.63 6.74
CA ASN A 32 5.46 0.69 7.86
C ASN A 32 4.22 -0.20 7.73
N ARG A 33 3.08 0.40 7.39
CA ARG A 33 1.82 -0.31 7.20
C ARG A 33 1.88 -1.29 6.03
N VAL A 34 2.44 -0.86 4.90
CA VAL A 34 2.69 -1.72 3.72
C VAL A 34 3.62 -2.87 4.08
N SER A 35 4.73 -2.57 4.77
CA SER A 35 5.72 -3.58 5.16
C SER A 35 5.12 -4.62 6.11
N GLN A 36 4.30 -4.19 7.06
CA GLN A 36 3.57 -5.10 7.95
C GLN A 36 2.59 -5.98 7.17
N HIS A 37 1.81 -5.39 6.26
CA HIS A 37 0.85 -6.15 5.45
C HIS A 37 1.53 -7.14 4.49
N MET A 38 2.63 -6.73 3.86
CA MET A 38 3.46 -7.63 3.05
C MET A 38 3.96 -8.84 3.84
N ARG A 39 4.47 -8.63 5.06
CA ARG A 39 4.93 -9.72 5.92
C ARG A 39 3.81 -10.72 6.24
N GLU A 40 2.61 -10.24 6.54
CA GLU A 40 1.46 -11.09 6.83
C GLU A 40 0.96 -11.87 5.62
N LEU A 41 1.11 -11.31 4.41
CA LEU A 41 0.81 -12.00 3.15
C LEU A 41 1.97 -12.88 2.65
N GLY A 42 3.10 -12.94 3.35
CA GLY A 42 4.30 -13.65 2.90
C GLY A 42 4.96 -13.05 1.65
N MET A 43 4.69 -11.78 1.34
CA MET A 43 5.21 -11.10 0.15
C MET A 43 6.54 -10.42 0.45
N THR A 44 7.54 -10.62 -0.41
CA THR A 44 8.88 -10.01 -0.30
C THR A 44 9.17 -8.97 -1.37
N SER A 45 8.28 -8.84 -2.37
CA SER A 45 8.42 -7.96 -3.52
C SER A 45 7.35 -6.87 -3.50
N PHE A 46 7.78 -5.60 -3.50
CA PHE A 46 6.87 -4.47 -3.62
C PHE A 46 6.12 -4.47 -4.97
N LYS A 47 6.72 -5.02 -6.02
CA LYS A 47 6.09 -5.13 -7.34
C LYS A 47 4.92 -6.11 -7.30
N ASP A 48 5.12 -7.28 -6.69
CA ASP A 48 4.07 -8.30 -6.56
C ASP A 48 2.97 -7.83 -5.61
N TYR A 49 3.36 -7.13 -4.54
CA TYR A 49 2.42 -6.49 -3.63
C TYR A 49 1.56 -5.43 -4.35
N LEU A 50 2.18 -4.56 -5.16
CA LEU A 50 1.45 -3.56 -5.93
C LEU A 50 0.48 -4.21 -6.94
N LEU A 51 0.89 -5.31 -7.57
CA LEU A 51 0.02 -6.09 -8.45
C LEU A 51 -1.17 -6.67 -7.67
N ALA A 52 -0.95 -7.23 -6.49
CA ALA A 52 -2.01 -7.76 -5.63
C ALA A 52 -3.03 -6.67 -5.24
N LEU A 53 -2.58 -5.46 -4.91
CA LEU A 53 -3.46 -4.32 -4.64
C LEU A 53 -4.28 -3.89 -5.86
N ARG A 54 -3.71 -3.96 -7.06
CA ARG A 54 -4.40 -3.62 -8.31
C ARG A 54 -5.48 -4.64 -8.69
N LEU A 55 -5.26 -5.91 -8.35
CA LEU A 55 -6.14 -7.02 -8.73
C LEU A 55 -7.23 -7.33 -7.70
N SER A 56 -7.08 -6.91 -6.44
CA SER A 56 -8.03 -7.25 -5.37
C SER A 56 -8.36 -6.04 -4.51
N GLN A 57 -9.63 -5.62 -4.54
CA GLN A 57 -10.14 -4.59 -3.63
C GLN A 57 -10.09 -5.03 -2.17
N GLU A 58 -10.23 -6.33 -1.89
CA GLU A 58 -10.10 -6.84 -0.52
C GLU A 58 -8.67 -6.65 0.01
N ARG A 59 -7.65 -6.81 -0.82
CA ARG A 59 -6.26 -6.51 -0.41
C ARG A 59 -6.06 -5.03 -0.09
N VAL A 60 -6.74 -4.14 -0.82
CA VAL A 60 -6.72 -2.70 -0.49
C VAL A 60 -7.46 -2.44 0.81
N ARG A 61 -8.59 -3.10 1.04
CA ARG A 61 -9.36 -3.02 2.29
C ARG A 61 -8.51 -3.45 3.49
N GLU A 62 -7.91 -4.63 3.44
CA GLU A 62 -7.03 -5.17 4.48
C GLU A 62 -5.88 -4.21 4.80
N LEU A 63 -5.26 -3.62 3.78
CA LEU A 63 -4.22 -2.59 3.97
C LEU A 63 -4.75 -1.36 4.71
N VAL A 64 -5.93 -0.87 4.34
CA VAL A 64 -6.52 0.36 4.91
C VAL A 64 -7.10 0.13 6.31
N SER A 65 -7.59 -1.08 6.61
CA SER A 65 -8.23 -1.43 7.89
C SER A 65 -7.28 -1.78 9.02
N LYS A 66 -5.98 -1.91 8.75
CA LYS A 66 -4.93 -1.86 9.79
C LYS A 66 -4.72 -0.45 10.33
#